data_AF-A0A1D8PFM0-F1
#
_entry.id   AF-A0A1D8PFM0-F1
#
_cell.length_a   1.000
_cell.length_b   1.000
_cell.length_c   1.000
_cell.angle_alpha   90.00
_cell.angle_beta   90.00
_cell.angle_gamma   90.00
#
_symmetry.space_group_name_H-M   'P 1'
#
loop_
_entity.id
_entity.type
_entity.pdbx_description
1 polymer ?
#
loop_
_entity_poly.entity_id
_entity_poly.type
_entity_poly.pdbx_seq_one_letter_code
_entity_poly.pdbx_strand_id
1 'polypeptide(L)'
;MLCQVGLNVKVPFHFLFYSLTFGGSAFYSFIVSPLVFKKLPREEFSNLQNKVFPTYFTGQTLAPIILGLAQPFAYCPFTLGLLALSSVGGALNYLWLLPVCQKIKEDRNKLIADKKDVGADGQPTEELKALNKQFGKYHGISTLVNITSILSLGVYGVVLAKGLSKIKF
;
A
#
# COMPACT_ATOMS: atom_id res chain seq x y z
N MET A 1 22.33 -10.27 34.36
CA MET A 1 22.90 -8.99 33.91
C MET A 1 22.23 -8.39 32.68
N LEU A 2 21.94 -9.13 31.58
CA LEU A 2 21.19 -8.58 30.42
C LEU A 2 19.73 -8.18 30.76
N CYS A 3 19.06 -8.88 31.68
CA CYS A 3 17.72 -8.49 32.15
C CYS A 3 17.69 -7.22 33.05
N GLN A 4 18.84 -6.72 33.51
CA GLN A 4 18.92 -5.54 34.39
C GLN A 4 19.12 -4.22 33.63
N VAL A 5 19.31 -4.26 32.30
CA VAL A 5 19.39 -3.05 31.45
C VAL A 5 18.01 -2.65 30.89
N GLY A 6 16.92 -3.27 31.35
CA GLY A 6 15.54 -2.85 31.05
C GLY A 6 15.08 -2.97 29.59
N LEU A 7 15.93 -3.42 28.66
CA LEU A 7 15.57 -3.57 27.26
C LEU A 7 14.78 -4.88 27.06
N ASN A 8 13.48 -4.85 27.37
CA ASN A 8 12.55 -5.73 26.67
C ASN A 8 12.64 -5.39 25.18
N VAL A 9 13.53 -6.06 24.46
CA VAL A 9 13.87 -5.78 23.06
C VAL A 9 12.66 -5.81 22.14
N LYS A 10 11.58 -6.51 22.53
CA LYS A 10 10.35 -6.56 21.75
C LYS A 10 9.74 -5.18 21.55
N VAL A 11 9.72 -4.34 22.58
CA VAL A 11 9.09 -3.01 22.51
C VAL A 11 9.78 -2.09 21.48
N PRO A 12 11.09 -1.80 21.56
CA PRO A 12 11.74 -0.92 20.60
C PRO A 12 11.74 -1.52 19.18
N PHE A 13 11.97 -2.82 19.01
CA PHE A 13 11.93 -3.43 17.68
C PHE A 13 10.53 -3.39 17.06
N HIS A 14 9.48 -3.65 17.86
CA HIS A 14 8.10 -3.54 17.42
C HIS A 14 7.76 -2.10 17.01
N PHE A 15 8.19 -1.12 17.80
CA PHE A 15 7.99 0.30 17.49
C PHE A 15 8.73 0.74 16.21
N LEU A 16 9.99 0.34 16.03
CA LEU A 16 10.77 0.63 14.82
C LEU A 16 10.16 -0.04 13.59
N PHE A 17 9.73 -1.29 13.71
CA PHE A 17 9.09 -2.01 12.62
C PHE A 17 7.71 -1.41 12.27
N TYR A 18 6.92 -1.01 13.28
CA TYR A 18 5.70 -0.24 13.07
C TYR A 18 5.98 1.08 12.35
N SER A 19 7.01 1.81 12.78
CA SER A 19 7.40 3.09 12.18
C SER A 19 7.80 2.95 10.72
N LEU A 20 8.55 1.90 10.37
CA LEU A 20 8.85 1.55 8.99
C LEU A 20 7.59 1.20 8.20
N THR A 21 6.68 0.42 8.79
CA THR A 21 5.45 -0.03 8.14
C THR A 21 4.51 1.15 7.85
N PHE A 22 4.06 1.86 8.89
CA PHE A 22 3.16 2.99 8.76
C PHE A 22 3.82 4.15 8.03
N GLY A 23 5.02 4.55 8.48
CA GLY A 23 5.76 5.67 7.91
C GLY A 23 6.15 5.42 6.46
N GLY A 24 6.64 4.23 6.12
CA GLY A 24 6.97 3.85 4.75
C GLY A 24 5.74 3.84 3.84
N SER A 25 4.62 3.26 4.28
CA SER A 25 3.37 3.26 3.51
C SER A 25 2.82 4.66 3.27
N ALA A 26 2.77 5.49 4.31
CA ALA A 26 2.28 6.86 4.23
C ALA A 26 3.19 7.75 3.37
N PHE A 27 4.51 7.69 3.59
CA PHE A 27 5.49 8.48 2.85
C PHE A 27 5.47 8.15 1.36
N TYR A 28 5.44 6.86 1.01
CA TYR A 28 5.38 6.47 -0.39
C TYR A 28 4.07 6.90 -1.04
N SER A 29 2.93 6.64 -0.39
CA SER A 29 1.60 6.89 -0.96
C SER A 29 1.28 8.38 -1.13
N PHE A 30 1.64 9.22 -0.14
CA PHE A 30 1.22 10.61 -0.10
C PHE A 30 2.30 11.61 -0.57
N ILE A 31 3.57 11.21 -0.58
CA ILE A 31 4.68 12.10 -0.95
C ILE A 31 5.39 11.59 -2.20
N VAL A 32 5.99 10.39 -2.15
CA VAL A 32 6.83 9.90 -3.25
C VAL A 32 6.02 9.66 -4.52
N SER A 33 4.93 8.91 -4.44
CA SER A 33 4.12 8.56 -5.63
C SER A 33 3.54 9.80 -6.33
N PRO A 34 2.93 10.79 -5.64
CA PRO A 34 2.50 12.04 -6.26
C PRO A 34 3.65 12.88 -6.83
N LEU A 35 4.80 12.92 -6.16
CA LEU A 35 5.98 13.63 -6.65
C LEU A 35 6.47 13.04 -7.98
N VAL A 36 6.65 11.72 -8.04
CA VAL A 36 7.08 11.02 -9.25
C VAL A 36 6.05 11.16 -10.36
N PHE A 37 4.75 11.03 -10.06
CA PHE A 37 3.68 11.23 -11.05
C PHE A 37 3.71 12.61 -11.71
N LYS A 38 4.11 13.64 -10.98
CA LYS A 38 4.25 15.01 -11.49
C LYS A 38 5.55 15.24 -12.26
N LYS A 39 6.59 14.42 -12.03
CA LYS A 39 7.94 14.66 -12.54
C LYS A 39 8.34 13.73 -13.68
N LEU A 40 7.74 12.54 -13.79
CA LEU A 40 8.02 11.60 -14.87
C LEU A 40 6.94 11.62 -15.94
N PRO A 41 7.31 11.35 -17.22
CA PRO A 41 6.37 10.94 -18.24
C PRO A 41 5.51 9.76 -17.78
N ARG A 42 4.27 9.66 -18.29
CA ARG A 42 3.30 8.64 -17.85
C ARG A 42 3.81 7.20 -18.01
N GLU A 43 4.54 6.93 -19.07
CA GLU A 43 5.13 5.62 -19.33
C GLU A 43 6.21 5.27 -18.30
N GLU A 44 7.16 6.18 -18.06
CA GLU A 44 8.21 5.99 -17.05
C GLU A 44 7.64 5.85 -15.63
N PHE A 45 6.66 6.69 -15.28
CA PHE A 45 5.92 6.53 -14.03
C PHE A 45 5.28 5.14 -13.94
N SER A 46 4.59 4.71 -15.01
CA SER A 46 3.97 3.38 -15.05
C SER A 46 4.99 2.26 -14.87
N ASN A 47 6.15 2.35 -15.52
CA ASN A 47 7.23 1.37 -15.41
C ASN A 47 7.80 1.30 -14.00
N LEU A 48 8.04 2.45 -13.35
CA LEU A 48 8.47 2.50 -11.97
C LEU A 48 7.42 1.84 -11.05
N GLN A 49 6.15 2.21 -11.18
CA GLN A 49 5.08 1.68 -10.35
C GLN A 49 4.91 0.17 -10.49
N ASN A 50 5.06 -0.37 -11.70
CA ASN A 50 5.02 -1.82 -11.94
C ASN A 50 6.15 -2.58 -11.22
N LYS A 51 7.27 -1.90 -10.87
CA LYS A 51 8.34 -2.48 -10.05
C LYS A 51 8.12 -2.26 -8.56
N VAL A 52 7.53 -1.13 -8.16
CA VAL A 52 7.34 -0.81 -6.74
C VAL A 52 6.13 -1.54 -6.13
N PHE A 53 4.99 -1.56 -6.82
CA PHE A 53 3.74 -2.06 -6.26
C PHE A 53 3.78 -3.52 -5.78
N PRO A 54 4.44 -4.47 -6.48
CA PRO A 54 4.55 -5.84 -5.96
C PRO A 54 5.22 -5.89 -4.59
N THR A 55 6.35 -5.20 -4.42
CA THR A 55 7.07 -5.13 -3.14
C THR A 55 6.26 -4.37 -2.09
N TYR A 56 5.67 -3.23 -2.47
CA TYR A 56 4.88 -2.40 -1.58
C TYR A 56 3.67 -3.18 -1.02
N PHE A 57 2.87 -3.82 -1.88
CA PHE A 57 1.68 -4.56 -1.44
C PHE A 57 2.04 -5.87 -0.72
N THR A 58 3.18 -6.50 -1.05
CA THR A 58 3.70 -7.62 -0.24
C THR A 58 4.04 -7.17 1.17
N GLY A 59 4.75 -6.04 1.32
CA GLY A 59 5.03 -5.43 2.62
C GLY A 59 3.76 -5.06 3.38
N GLN A 60 2.79 -4.43 2.70
CA GLN A 60 1.49 -4.08 3.26
C GLN A 60 0.68 -5.30 3.73
N THR A 61 0.88 -6.46 3.10
CA THR A 61 0.23 -7.72 3.49
C THR A 61 0.90 -8.34 4.71
N LEU A 62 2.24 -8.47 4.68
CA LEU A 62 3.00 -9.24 5.65
C LEU A 62 3.35 -8.45 6.91
N ALA A 63 3.67 -7.16 6.79
CA ALA A 63 4.13 -6.36 7.93
C ALA A 63 3.07 -6.23 9.04
N PRO A 64 1.77 -6.00 8.75
CA PRO A 64 0.74 -6.01 9.80
C PRO A 64 0.57 -7.38 10.48
N ILE A 65 0.78 -8.49 9.75
CA ILE A 65 0.77 -9.85 10.33
C ILE A 65 1.91 -9.99 11.32
N ILE A 66 3.13 -9.61 10.91
CA ILE A 66 4.32 -9.65 11.77
C ILE A 66 4.11 -8.79 13.02
N LEU A 67 3.56 -7.59 12.89
CA LEU A 67 3.18 -6.74 14.03
C LEU A 67 2.17 -7.42 14.96
N GLY A 68 1.19 -8.14 14.41
CA GLY A 68 0.20 -8.87 15.21
C GLY A 68 0.83 -9.98 16.04
N LEU A 69 1.73 -10.75 15.43
CA LEU A 69 2.43 -11.88 16.04
C LEU A 69 3.53 -11.44 17.03
N ALA A 70 4.19 -10.32 16.77
CA ALA A 70 5.31 -9.80 17.57
C ALA A 70 4.90 -8.78 18.64
N GLN A 71 3.60 -8.62 18.91
CA GLN A 71 3.11 -7.57 19.81
C GLN A 71 3.74 -7.65 21.23
N PRO A 72 4.21 -6.53 21.78
CA PRO A 72 4.78 -6.51 23.13
C PRO A 72 3.74 -6.23 24.22
N PHE A 73 2.50 -5.92 23.85
CA PHE A 73 1.42 -5.54 24.77
C PHE A 73 0.25 -6.52 24.66
N ALA A 74 -0.56 -6.65 25.71
CA ALA A 74 -1.82 -7.37 25.63
C ALA A 74 -2.85 -6.52 24.86
N TYR A 75 -3.03 -6.81 23.57
CA TYR A 75 -4.00 -6.11 22.75
C TYR A 75 -5.41 -6.67 22.88
N CYS A 76 -6.40 -5.78 22.85
CA CYS A 76 -7.80 -6.16 22.69
C CYS A 76 -8.08 -6.55 21.22
N PRO A 77 -9.15 -7.33 20.95
CA PRO A 77 -9.50 -7.77 19.60
C PRO A 77 -9.59 -6.65 18.56
N PHE A 78 -10.01 -5.45 18.97
CA PHE A 78 -10.06 -4.27 18.11
C PHE A 78 -8.69 -3.93 17.50
N THR A 79 -7.61 -4.00 18.29
CA THR A 79 -6.26 -3.64 17.82
C THR A 79 -5.73 -4.66 16.81
N LEU A 80 -6.01 -5.95 17.04
CA LEU A 80 -5.72 -7.01 16.08
C LEU A 80 -6.57 -6.85 14.80
N GLY A 81 -7.82 -6.42 14.94
CA GLY A 81 -8.70 -6.10 13.82
C GLY A 81 -8.14 -5.01 12.91
N LEU A 82 -7.49 -3.98 13.47
CA LEU A 82 -6.82 -2.93 12.68
C LEU A 82 -5.67 -3.49 11.82
N LEU A 83 -4.83 -4.35 12.40
CA LEU A 83 -3.73 -4.99 11.67
C LEU A 83 -4.26 -5.97 10.60
N ALA A 84 -5.29 -6.75 10.94
CA ALA A 84 -5.96 -7.65 10.00
C ALA A 84 -6.57 -6.86 8.83
N LEU A 85 -7.27 -5.76 9.09
CA LEU A 85 -7.82 -4.88 8.05
C LEU A 85 -6.74 -4.37 7.10
N SER A 86 -5.60 -3.94 7.65
CA SER A 86 -4.46 -3.50 6.84
C SER A 86 -3.87 -4.64 6.00
N SER A 87 -3.67 -5.81 6.60
CA SER A 87 -3.11 -6.98 5.90
C SER A 87 -4.02 -7.45 4.77
N VAL A 88 -5.32 -7.56 5.03
CA VAL A 88 -6.34 -7.93 4.03
C VAL A 88 -6.39 -6.90 2.90
N GLY A 89 -6.28 -5.60 3.21
CA GLY A 89 -6.18 -4.56 2.19
C GLY A 89 -4.94 -4.71 1.30
N GLY A 90 -3.78 -5.02 1.90
CA GLY A 90 -2.56 -5.35 1.15
C GLY A 90 -2.75 -6.57 0.23
N ALA A 91 -3.33 -7.65 0.76
CA ALA A 91 -3.57 -8.87 0.01
C ALA A 91 -4.55 -8.65 -1.15
N LEU A 92 -5.63 -7.89 -0.91
CA LEU A 92 -6.61 -7.50 -1.92
C LEU A 92 -5.97 -6.70 -3.05
N ASN A 93 -5.09 -5.75 -2.71
CA ASN A 93 -4.33 -4.99 -3.68
C ASN A 93 -3.36 -5.87 -4.48
N TYR A 94 -2.59 -6.74 -3.80
CA TYR A 94 -1.59 -7.57 -4.45
C TYR A 94 -2.20 -8.67 -5.33
N LEU A 95 -3.16 -9.43 -4.81
CA LEU A 95 -3.67 -10.64 -5.44
C LEU A 95 -4.77 -10.38 -6.47
N TRP A 96 -5.47 -9.24 -6.40
CA TRP A 96 -6.58 -8.96 -7.30
C TRP A 96 -6.44 -7.63 -8.06
N LEU A 97 -6.36 -6.50 -7.34
CA LEU A 97 -6.46 -5.18 -7.98
C LEU A 97 -5.23 -4.85 -8.84
N LEU A 98 -4.03 -5.25 -8.40
CA LEU A 98 -2.79 -5.08 -9.16
C LEU A 98 -2.84 -5.87 -10.49
N PRO A 99 -3.09 -7.21 -10.51
CA PRO A 99 -3.23 -7.97 -11.76
C PRO A 99 -4.28 -7.40 -12.71
N VAL A 100 -5.43 -6.96 -12.19
CA VAL A 100 -6.49 -6.35 -13.02
C VAL A 100 -6.00 -5.06 -13.67
N CYS A 101 -5.35 -4.17 -12.92
CA CYS A 101 -4.81 -2.92 -13.46
C CYS A 101 -3.68 -3.17 -14.47
N GLN A 102 -2.84 -4.20 -14.25
CA GLN A 102 -1.79 -4.59 -15.18
C GLN A 102 -2.37 -5.08 -16.50
N LYS A 103 -3.37 -5.97 -16.46
CA LYS A 103 -4.05 -6.47 -17.65
C LYS A 103 -4.65 -5.33 -18.50
N ILE A 104 -5.35 -4.38 -17.88
CA ILE A 104 -5.93 -3.23 -18.60
C ILE A 104 -4.83 -2.38 -19.26
N LYS A 105 -3.67 -2.23 -18.62
CA LYS A 105 -2.51 -1.53 -19.21
C LYS A 105 -1.90 -2.31 -20.37
N GLU A 106 -1.80 -3.62 -20.27
CA GLU A 106 -1.32 -4.49 -21.36
C GLU A 106 -2.25 -4.38 -22.58
N ASP A 107 -3.56 -4.47 -22.36
CA ASP A 107 -4.58 -4.29 -23.41
C ASP A 107 -4.47 -2.89 -24.06
N ARG A 108 -4.29 -1.84 -23.26
CA ARG A 108 -4.05 -0.47 -23.76
C ARG A 108 -2.76 -0.37 -24.60
N ASN A 109 -1.67 -0.97 -24.13
CA ASN A 109 -0.39 -0.94 -24.84
C ASN A 109 -0.47 -1.70 -26.16
N LYS A 110 -1.19 -2.83 -26.18
CA LYS A 110 -1.46 -3.58 -27.40
C LYS A 110 -2.27 -2.75 -28.40
N LEU A 111 -3.31 -2.04 -27.94
CA LEU A 111 -4.12 -1.17 -28.79
C LEU A 111 -3.29 -0.06 -29.45
N ILE A 112 -2.35 0.53 -28.69
CA ILE A 112 -1.40 1.53 -29.19
C ILE A 112 -0.40 0.91 -30.18
N ALA A 113 0.16 -0.26 -29.86
CA ALA A 113 1.09 -0.96 -30.74
C ALA A 113 0.46 -1.35 -32.08
N ASP A 114 -0.81 -1.74 -32.07
CA ASP A 114 -1.62 -2.06 -33.25
C ASP A 114 -2.11 -0.80 -34.01
N LYS A 115 -1.80 0.41 -33.52
CA LYS A 115 -2.25 1.72 -34.05
C LYS A 115 -3.77 1.85 -34.14
N LYS A 116 -4.48 1.27 -33.17
CA LYS A 116 -5.95 1.29 -33.03
C LYS A 116 -6.42 2.21 -31.90
N ASP A 117 -5.52 2.97 -31.32
CA ASP A 117 -5.77 3.86 -30.20
C ASP A 117 -6.35 5.21 -30.64
N VAL A 118 -6.14 5.61 -31.91
CA VAL A 118 -6.65 6.86 -32.50
C VAL A 118 -7.61 6.56 -33.66
N GLY A 119 -8.79 7.17 -33.63
CA GLY A 119 -9.81 7.08 -34.68
C GLY A 119 -9.50 7.97 -35.88
N ALA A 120 -10.33 7.85 -36.93
CA ALA A 120 -10.19 8.66 -38.15
C ALA A 120 -10.37 10.18 -37.90
N ASP A 121 -11.02 10.55 -36.80
CA ASP A 121 -11.23 11.92 -36.33
C ASP A 121 -10.05 12.48 -35.51
N GLY A 122 -8.98 11.69 -35.33
CA GLY A 122 -7.83 12.05 -34.51
C GLY A 122 -8.09 11.95 -32.99
N GLN A 123 -9.26 11.47 -32.57
CA GLN A 123 -9.59 11.29 -31.15
C GLN A 123 -9.27 9.87 -30.68
N PRO A 124 -9.12 9.65 -29.35
CA PRO A 124 -9.05 8.30 -28.81
C PRO A 124 -10.23 7.44 -29.24
N THR A 125 -9.97 6.20 -29.68
CA THR A 125 -11.03 5.26 -30.03
C THR A 125 -11.92 4.94 -28.82
N GLU A 126 -13.16 4.51 -29.08
CA GLU A 126 -14.08 4.10 -28.01
C GLU A 126 -13.51 2.95 -27.16
N GLU A 127 -12.73 2.07 -27.78
CA GLU A 127 -12.00 1.00 -27.09
C GLU A 127 -10.95 1.56 -26.13
N LEU A 128 -10.12 2.52 -26.57
CA LEU A 128 -9.15 3.20 -25.70
C LEU A 128 -9.85 3.94 -24.54
N LYS A 129 -10.95 4.65 -24.82
CA LYS A 129 -11.75 5.33 -23.79
C LYS A 129 -12.31 4.35 -22.76
N ALA A 130 -12.82 3.20 -23.20
CA ALA A 130 -13.33 2.16 -22.33
C ALA A 130 -12.23 1.59 -21.41
N LEU A 131 -11.04 1.29 -21.95
CA LEU A 131 -9.89 0.84 -21.18
C LEU A 131 -9.43 1.89 -20.16
N ASN A 132 -9.34 3.16 -20.56
CA ASN A 132 -8.98 4.25 -19.63
C ASN A 132 -10.00 4.39 -18.48
N LYS A 133 -11.30 4.26 -18.77
CA LYS A 133 -12.37 4.28 -17.76
C LYS A 133 -12.27 3.10 -16.80
N GLN A 134 -12.03 1.89 -17.33
CA GLN A 134 -11.83 0.70 -16.50
C GLN A 134 -10.59 0.84 -15.61
N PHE A 135 -9.47 1.30 -16.18
CA PHE A 135 -8.26 1.55 -15.41
C PHE A 135 -8.52 2.53 -14.27
N GLY A 136 -9.14 3.68 -14.56
CA GLY A 136 -9.50 4.67 -13.55
C GLY A 136 -10.37 4.10 -12.42
N LYS A 137 -11.36 3.25 -12.76
CA LYS A 137 -12.23 2.57 -11.78
C LYS A 137 -11.42 1.66 -10.85
N TYR A 138 -10.65 0.71 -11.39
CA TYR A 138 -9.93 -0.27 -10.57
C TYR A 138 -8.75 0.35 -9.81
N HIS A 139 -8.06 1.31 -10.42
CA HIS A 139 -7.02 2.09 -9.74
C HIS A 139 -7.62 2.92 -8.58
N GLY A 140 -8.80 3.51 -8.78
CA GLY A 140 -9.53 4.22 -7.72
C GLY A 140 -9.88 3.32 -6.55
N ILE A 141 -10.41 2.12 -6.82
CA ILE A 141 -10.69 1.11 -5.78
C ILE A 141 -9.41 0.73 -5.03
N SER A 142 -8.32 0.44 -5.75
CA SER A 142 -7.01 0.11 -5.16
C SER A 142 -6.47 1.22 -4.26
N THR A 143 -6.64 2.47 -4.68
CA THR A 143 -6.26 3.65 -3.90
C THR A 143 -7.06 3.75 -2.61
N LEU A 144 -8.38 3.55 -2.66
CA LEU A 144 -9.25 3.56 -1.48
C LEU A 144 -8.88 2.45 -0.49
N VAL A 145 -8.62 1.23 -0.99
CA VAL A 145 -8.15 0.11 -0.16
C VAL A 145 -6.81 0.45 0.51
N ASN A 146 -5.87 1.05 -0.23
CA ASN A 146 -4.58 1.46 0.31
C ASN A 146 -4.72 2.54 1.39
N ILE A 147 -5.52 3.58 1.15
CA ILE A 147 -5.80 4.63 2.14
C ILE A 147 -6.43 4.04 3.40
N THR A 148 -7.39 3.12 3.24
CA THR A 148 -8.04 2.45 4.38
C THR A 148 -7.04 1.67 5.22
N SER A 149 -6.12 0.94 4.58
CA SER A 149 -5.03 0.25 5.29
C SER A 149 -4.11 1.23 6.03
N ILE A 150 -3.71 2.34 5.41
CA ILE A 150 -2.84 3.34 6.06
C ILE A 150 -3.56 4.00 7.25
N LEU A 151 -4.84 4.34 7.11
CA LEU A 151 -5.64 4.87 8.22
C LEU A 151 -5.75 3.86 9.36
N SER A 152 -5.95 2.58 9.05
CA SER A 152 -5.97 1.50 10.04
C SER A 152 -4.65 1.42 10.81
N LEU A 153 -3.51 1.51 10.11
CA LEU A 153 -2.18 1.57 10.72
C LEU A 153 -1.97 2.85 11.55
N GLY A 154 -2.56 3.98 11.14
CA GLY A 154 -2.55 5.23 11.92
C GLY A 154 -3.29 5.09 13.25
N VAL A 155 -4.50 4.52 13.23
CA VAL A 155 -5.27 4.25 14.46
C VAL A 155 -4.53 3.23 15.34
N TYR A 156 -3.93 2.20 14.74
CA TYR A 156 -3.08 1.25 15.46
C TYR A 156 -1.91 1.96 16.17
N GLY A 157 -1.29 2.94 15.52
CA GLY A 157 -0.23 3.77 16.12
C GLY A 157 -0.66 4.50 17.38
N VAL A 158 -1.87 5.05 17.38
CA VAL A 158 -2.45 5.73 18.57
C VAL A 158 -2.60 4.74 19.73
N VAL A 159 -3.09 3.52 19.44
CA VAL A 159 -3.21 2.45 20.45
C VAL A 159 -1.82 2.00 20.94
N LEU A 160 -0.87 1.84 20.03
CA LEU A 160 0.52 1.49 20.35
C LEU A 160 1.17 2.54 21.25
N ALA A 161 1.02 3.83 20.95
CA ALA A 161 1.54 4.93 21.75
C ALA A 161 0.97 4.92 23.18
N LYS A 162 -0.33 4.62 23.34
CA LYS A 162 -0.95 4.43 24.65
C LYS A 162 -0.40 3.22 25.41
N GLY A 163 0.03 2.17 24.69
CA GLY A 163 0.73 1.02 25.28
C GLY A 163 2.12 1.41 25.79
N LEU A 164 2.87 2.14 24.97
CA LEU A 164 4.21 2.64 25.30
C LEU A 164 4.18 3.57 26.53
N SER A 165 3.17 4.43 26.65
CA SER A 165 3.04 5.35 27.79
C SER A 165 2.78 4.67 29.14
N LYS A 166 2.50 3.35 29.16
CA LYS A 166 2.30 2.57 30.39
C LYS A 166 3.57 1.88 30.90
N ILE A 167 4.66 1.91 30.12
CA ILE A 167 5.92 1.31 30.52
C ILE A 167 6.53 2.17 31.63
N LYS A 168 6.68 1.60 32.83
CA LYS A 168 7.42 2.20 33.94
C LYS A 168 8.87 1.75 33.87
N PHE A 169 9.79 2.71 33.94
CA PHE A 169 11.23 2.47 34.07
C PHE A 169 11.60 2.19 35.53
#